data_AF-A0A2G6FJW6-F1
#
_entry.id   AF-A0A2G6FJW6-F1
#
_cell.length_a   1.000
_cell.length_b   1.000
_cell.length_c   1.000
_cell.angle_alpha   90.00
_cell.angle_beta   90.00
_cell.angle_gamma   90.00
#
_symmetry.space_group_name_H-M   'P 1'
#
loop_
_entity.id
_entity.type
_entity.pdbx_description
1 polymer ?
#
loop_
_entity_poly.entity_id
_entity_poly.type
_entity_poly.pdbx_seq_one_letter_code
_entity_poly.pdbx_strand_id
1 'polypeptide(L)'
;MRIRYYIISLNYLLIPEHQQATSSDLLIKKKNPSVKTWVHAVFINCTDDLGEPLIECMLYDITQRHLEEQKNQDRAKKDHLTGLLNRRGGEIQMEHILSACQPGHNIALFLLDLDGFKKINDT
;
A
#
# COMPACT_ATOMS: atom_id res chain seq x y z
N MET A 1 -5.65 -7.96 22.70
CA MET A 1 -5.03 -8.31 21.39
C MET A 1 -4.95 -9.82 21.31
N ARG A 2 -5.74 -10.48 20.45
CA ARG A 2 -5.88 -11.94 20.43
C ARG A 2 -4.95 -12.51 19.36
N ILE A 3 -3.73 -12.88 19.74
CA ILE A 3 -2.76 -13.52 18.84
C ILE A 3 -3.27 -14.93 18.56
N ARG A 4 -3.56 -15.24 17.29
CA ARG A 4 -3.88 -16.60 16.85
C ARG A 4 -2.63 -17.16 16.18
N TYR A 5 -1.99 -18.11 16.84
CA TYR A 5 -0.93 -18.92 16.24
C TYR A 5 -1.56 -19.85 15.21
N TYR A 6 -1.13 -19.76 13.96
CA TYR A 6 -1.42 -20.77 12.94
C TYR A 6 -0.10 -21.43 12.58
N ILE A 7 0.15 -22.61 13.17
CA ILE A 7 1.25 -23.48 12.75
C ILE A 7 0.81 -24.05 11.40
N ILE A 8 1.36 -23.52 10.32
CA ILE A 8 1.16 -24.07 8.97
C ILE A 8 2.48 -24.72 8.60
N SER A 9 2.55 -26.06 8.71
CA SER A 9 3.66 -26.85 8.17
C SER A 9 3.62 -26.75 6.64
N LEU A 10 4.32 -25.76 6.10
CA LEU A 10 4.57 -25.63 4.66
C LEU A 10 5.85 -26.40 4.32
N ASN A 11 5.67 -27.65 3.92
CA ASN A 11 6.71 -28.36 3.17
C ASN A 11 6.89 -27.61 1.84
N TYR A 12 8.12 -27.32 1.45
CA TYR A 12 8.53 -26.64 0.20
C TYR A 12 8.65 -25.11 0.20
N LEU A 13 9.35 -24.53 1.18
CA LEU A 13 10.14 -23.32 0.92
C LEU A 13 11.63 -23.69 1.02
N LEU A 14 12.39 -23.45 -0.05
CA LEU A 14 13.84 -23.65 -0.09
C LEU A 14 14.49 -22.87 1.06
N ILE A 15 15.07 -23.59 2.02
CA ILE A 15 15.62 -23.04 3.27
C ILE A 15 17.06 -22.56 3.00
N PRO A 16 17.37 -21.25 3.11
CA PRO A 16 18.74 -20.80 3.25
C PRO A 16 19.25 -21.18 4.65
N GLU A 17 20.49 -21.68 4.75
CA GLU A 17 21.13 -22.25 5.95
C GLU A 17 21.30 -21.33 7.18
N HIS A 18 20.63 -20.18 7.26
CA HIS A 18 20.75 -19.27 8.39
C HIS A 18 19.41 -19.04 9.09
N GLN A 19 19.44 -19.03 10.43
CA GLN A 19 18.37 -18.64 11.37
C GLN A 19 17.93 -17.17 11.17
N GLN A 20 17.45 -16.83 9.98
CA GLN A 20 17.09 -15.46 9.64
C GLN A 20 15.57 -15.35 9.54
N ALA A 21 14.98 -14.57 10.44
CA ALA A 21 13.57 -14.22 10.35
C ALA A 21 13.36 -13.40 9.07
N THR A 22 12.42 -13.82 8.23
CA THR A 22 12.02 -13.08 7.02
C THR A 22 10.61 -12.56 7.21
N SER A 23 10.36 -11.31 6.80
CA SER A 23 9.03 -10.70 6.92
C SER A 23 8.55 -10.11 5.60
N SER A 24 7.24 -10.15 5.37
CA SER A 24 6.61 -9.52 4.20
C SER A 24 5.15 -9.14 4.46
N ASP A 25 4.69 -8.08 3.79
CA ASP A 25 3.28 -7.68 3.79
C ASP A 25 2.54 -8.44 2.68
N LEU A 26 1.52 -9.21 3.06
CA LEU A 26 0.77 -10.12 2.18
C LEU A 26 -0.70 -9.77 2.15
N LEU A 27 -1.32 -9.84 0.97
CA LEU A 27 -2.76 -9.71 0.81
C LEU A 27 -3.40 -11.10 0.83
N ILE A 28 -4.08 -11.45 1.91
CA ILE A 28 -4.76 -12.74 2.06
C ILE A 28 -6.25 -12.63 1.75
N LYS A 29 -6.80 -13.67 1.11
CA LYS A 29 -8.24 -13.86 0.95
C LYS A 29 -8.71 -14.82 2.04
N LYS A 30 -9.65 -14.39 2.88
CA LYS A 30 -10.29 -15.30 3.84
C LYS A 30 -11.11 -16.35 3.09
N LYS A 31 -11.38 -17.49 3.74
CA LYS A 31 -12.23 -18.57 3.21
C LYS A 31 -13.63 -18.08 2.78
N ASN A 32 -14.05 -16.93 3.30
CA ASN A 32 -15.16 -16.16 2.77
C ASN A 32 -14.61 -15.10 1.76
N PRO A 33 -14.82 -15.28 0.45
CA PRO A 33 -14.05 -14.61 -0.60
C PRO A 33 -14.23 -13.08 -0.69
N SER A 34 -15.21 -12.52 0.02
CA SER A 34 -15.55 -11.09 -0.06
C SER A 34 -14.64 -10.18 0.76
N VAL A 35 -13.82 -10.72 1.67
CA VAL A 35 -12.97 -9.92 2.58
C VAL A 35 -11.49 -10.18 2.28
N LYS A 36 -10.86 -9.20 1.63
CA LYS A 36 -9.40 -9.09 1.52
C LYS A 36 -8.85 -8.55 2.84
N THR A 37 -7.76 -9.12 3.34
CA THR A 37 -7.10 -8.67 4.58
C THR A 37 -5.61 -8.54 4.30
N TRP A 38 -5.02 -7.41 4.66
CA TRP A 38 -3.57 -7.27 4.64
C TRP A 38 -2.98 -7.81 5.93
N VAL A 39 -1.95 -8.63 5.82
CA VAL A 39 -1.23 -9.18 6.97
C VAL A 39 0.27 -8.93 6.83
N HIS A 40 0.90 -8.51 7.92
CA HIS A 40 2.35 -8.57 8.04
C HIS A 40 2.69 -9.98 8.52
N ALA A 41 3.37 -10.75 7.67
CA ALA A 41 3.78 -12.11 7.98
C ALA A 41 5.26 -12.13 8.35
N VAL A 42 5.59 -12.72 9.49
CA VAL A 42 6.96 -13.01 9.92
C VAL A 42 7.14 -14.51 9.93
N PHE A 43 8.15 -15.00 9.21
CA PHE A 43 8.50 -16.41 9.07
C PHE A 43 9.83 -16.67 9.77
N ILE A 44 9.86 -17.71 10.59
CA ILE A 44 11.03 -18.13 11.34
C ILE A 44 11.27 -19.60 11.01
N ASN A 45 12.46 -19.89 10.49
CA ASN A 45 12.93 -21.26 10.31
C ASN A 45 13.37 -21.79 11.69
N CYS A 46 12.77 -22.88 12.13
CA CYS A 46 13.11 -23.56 13.37
C CYS A 46 13.13 -25.08 13.16
N THR A 47 13.43 -25.82 14.22
CA THR A 47 13.34 -27.28 14.25
C THR A 47 12.42 -27.67 15.38
N ASP A 48 11.66 -28.76 15.20
CA ASP A 48 10.88 -29.34 16.29
C ASP A 48 11.77 -30.13 17.28
N ASP A 49 11.16 -30.72 18.30
CA ASP A 49 11.85 -31.52 19.33
C ASP A 49 12.53 -32.79 18.78
N LEU A 50 12.16 -33.22 17.57
CA LEU A 50 12.73 -34.36 16.86
C LEU A 50 13.83 -33.93 15.87
N GLY A 51 14.09 -32.63 15.74
CA GLY A 51 15.07 -32.07 14.80
C GLY A 51 14.54 -31.88 13.38
N GLU A 52 13.25 -32.06 13.14
CA GLU A 52 12.63 -31.89 11.83
C GLU A 52 12.44 -30.39 11.52
N PRO A 53 12.68 -29.95 10.26
CA PRO A 53 12.56 -28.55 9.89
C PRO A 53 11.11 -28.08 9.98
N LEU A 54 10.90 -26.97 10.68
CA LEU A 54 9.62 -26.30 10.87
C LEU A 54 9.73 -24.83 10.45
N ILE A 55 8.61 -24.29 9.96
CA ILE A 55 8.47 -22.84 9.77
C ILE A 55 7.39 -22.36 10.72
N GLU A 56 7.76 -21.54 11.68
CA GLU A 56 6.81 -20.80 12.52
C GLU A 56 6.44 -19.49 11.83
N CYS A 57 5.15 -19.16 11.83
CA CYS A 57 4.65 -17.93 11.24
C CYS A 57 3.80 -17.12 12.23
N MET A 58 4.12 -15.82 12.33
CA MET A 58 3.28 -14.84 12.99
C MET A 58 2.61 -13.95 11.95
N LEU A 59 1.29 -13.78 12.07
CA LEU A 59 0.48 -12.94 11.18
C LEU A 59 -0.14 -11.79 11.97
N TYR A 60 0.13 -10.56 11.56
CA TYR A 60 -0.47 -9.35 12.13
C TYR A 60 -1.42 -8.72 11.12
N ASP A 61 -2.68 -8.49 11.47
CA ASP A 61 -3.61 -7.75 10.61
C ASP A 61 -3.19 -6.27 10.55
N ILE A 62 -2.81 -5.82 9.35
CA ILE A 62 -2.35 -4.46 9.06
C ILE A 62 -3.31 -3.75 8.10
N THR A 63 -4.54 -4.27 7.93
CA THR A 63 -5.53 -3.73 6.98
C THR A 63 -5.86 -2.27 7.27
N GLN A 64 -6.04 -1.91 8.55
CA GLN A 64 -6.32 -0.51 8.93
C GLN A 64 -5.13 0.40 8.63
N ARG A 65 -3.91 -0.06 8.94
CA ARG A 65 -2.67 0.68 8.66
C ARG A 65 -2.55 1.02 7.17
N HIS A 66 -2.72 0.04 6.29
CA HIS A 66 -2.65 0.29 4.84
C HIS A 66 -3.79 1.18 4.34
N LEU A 67 -5.00 1.05 4.89
CA LEU A 67 -6.12 1.91 4.50
C LEU A 67 -5.87 3.36 4.91
N GLU A 68 -5.32 3.59 6.09
CA GLU A 68 -4.93 4.93 6.56
C GLU A 68 -3.78 5.50 5.73
N GLU A 69 -2.78 4.70 5.41
CA GLU A 69 -1.69 5.09 4.53
C GLU A 69 -2.21 5.52 3.16
N GLN A 70 -3.10 4.72 2.56
CA GLN A 70 -3.73 5.05 1.28
C GLN A 70 -4.55 6.35 1.38
N LYS A 71 -5.35 6.52 2.43
CA LYS A 71 -6.11 7.76 2.67
C LYS A 71 -5.19 8.97 2.84
N ASN A 72 -4.06 8.81 3.52
CA ASN A 72 -3.08 9.89 3.71
C ASN A 72 -2.40 10.24 2.39
N GLN A 73 -2.03 9.25 1.59
CA GLN A 73 -1.52 9.46 0.24
C GLN A 73 -2.55 10.19 -0.65
N ASP A 74 -3.84 9.85 -0.53
CA ASP A 74 -4.91 10.52 -1.28
C ASP A 74 -5.16 11.96 -0.80
N ARG A 75 -5.13 12.20 0.52
CA ARG A 75 -5.22 13.56 1.08
C ARG A 75 -4.04 14.43 0.65
N ALA A 76 -2.85 13.85 0.56
CA ALA A 76 -1.64 14.52 0.11
C ALA A 76 -1.67 14.91 -1.38
N LYS A 77 -2.71 14.57 -2.14
CA LYS A 77 -2.92 15.02 -3.53
C LYS A 77 -3.70 16.33 -3.64
N LYS A 78 -4.23 16.87 -2.55
CA LYS A 78 -5.04 18.09 -2.56
C LYS A 78 -4.31 19.25 -1.88
N ASP A 79 -4.53 20.46 -2.40
CA ASP A 79 -4.15 21.70 -1.75
C ASP A 79 -5.15 22.00 -0.62
N HIS A 80 -4.64 22.30 0.58
CA HIS A 80 -5.49 22.42 1.76
C HIS A 80 -6.31 23.72 1.77
N LEU A 81 -5.85 24.76 1.05
CA LEU A 81 -6.50 26.06 1.02
C LEU A 81 -7.67 26.07 0.02
N THR A 82 -7.48 25.45 -1.14
CA THR A 82 -8.44 25.47 -2.25
C THR A 82 -9.26 24.17 -2.37
N GLY A 83 -8.80 23.06 -1.79
CA GLY A 83 -9.41 21.74 -1.96
C GLY A 83 -9.24 21.12 -3.36
N LEU A 84 -8.59 21.85 -4.28
CA LEU A 84 -8.22 21.38 -5.61
C LEU A 84 -7.06 20.38 -5.53
N LEU A 85 -6.77 19.69 -6.64
CA LEU A 85 -5.54 18.91 -6.73
C LEU A 85 -4.35 19.86 -6.59
N ASN A 86 -3.41 19.49 -5.73
CA ASN A 86 -2.11 20.14 -5.73
C ASN A 86 -1.30 19.69 -6.97
N ARG A 87 -0.11 20.25 -7.16
CA ARG A 87 0.73 19.93 -8.32
C ARG A 87 0.92 18.43 -8.54
N ARG A 88 1.32 17.70 -7.49
CA ARG A 88 1.53 16.24 -7.56
C ARG A 88 0.23 15.50 -7.89
N GLY A 89 -0.88 15.89 -7.28
CA GLY A 89 -2.20 15.32 -7.57
C GLY A 89 -2.64 15.57 -9.02
N GLY A 90 -2.37 16.76 -9.55
CA GLY A 90 -2.65 17.14 -10.93
C GLY A 90 -1.81 16.34 -11.93
N GLU A 91 -0.51 16.14 -11.66
CA GLU A 91 0.39 15.33 -12.50
C GLU A 91 -0.09 13.88 -12.61
N ILE A 92 -0.42 13.25 -11.47
CA ILE A 92 -0.98 11.87 -11.45
C ILE A 92 -2.29 11.80 -12.24
N GLN A 93 -3.18 12.78 -12.05
CA GLN A 93 -4.46 12.81 -12.77
C GLN A 93 -4.26 13.01 -14.27
N MET A 94 -3.28 13.81 -14.68
CA MET A 94 -2.92 14.01 -16.09
C MET A 94 -2.42 12.72 -16.72
N GLU A 95 -1.52 11.99 -16.06
CA GLU A 95 -1.04 10.68 -16.53
C GLU A 95 -2.20 9.68 -16.71
N HIS A 96 -3.12 9.66 -15.74
CA HIS A 96 -4.32 8.82 -15.84
C HIS A 96 -5.17 9.18 -17.06
N ILE A 97 -5.44 10.47 -17.31
CA ILE A 97 -6.20 10.93 -18.47
C ILE A 97 -5.48 10.53 -19.76
N LEU A 98 -4.18 10.80 -19.86
CA LEU A 98 -3.37 10.47 -21.04
C LEU A 98 -3.35 8.97 -21.34
N SER A 99 -3.22 8.14 -20.30
CA SER A 99 -3.20 6.68 -20.46
C SER A 99 -4.53 6.09 -20.93
N ALA A 100 -5.65 6.78 -20.66
CA ALA A 100 -6.98 6.37 -21.05
C ALA A 100 -7.37 6.85 -22.47
N CYS A 101 -6.61 7.76 -23.07
CA CYS A 101 -6.90 8.30 -24.39
C CYS A 101 -6.68 7.27 -25.49
N GLN A 102 -7.70 7.11 -26.33
CA GLN A 102 -7.64 6.29 -27.54
C GLN A 102 -7.16 7.11 -28.75
N PRO A 103 -6.62 6.49 -29.80
CA PRO A 103 -6.27 7.18 -31.03
C PRO A 103 -7.43 8.05 -31.55
N GLY A 104 -7.14 9.31 -31.86
CA GLY A 104 -8.14 10.30 -32.30
C GLY A 104 -8.76 11.17 -31.20
N HIS A 105 -8.45 10.93 -29.92
CA HIS A 105 -8.80 11.87 -28.84
C HIS A 105 -7.86 13.07 -28.84
N ASN A 106 -8.44 14.27 -28.72
CA ASN A 106 -7.71 15.51 -28.48
C ASN A 106 -7.88 15.95 -27.03
N ILE A 107 -6.80 16.39 -26.40
CA ILE A 107 -6.78 16.92 -25.04
C ILE A 107 -6.34 18.38 -25.11
N ALA A 108 -7.02 19.25 -24.36
CA ALA A 108 -6.59 20.63 -24.13
C ALA A 108 -6.20 20.81 -22.66
N LEU A 109 -5.07 21.49 -22.43
CA LEU A 109 -4.60 21.89 -21.11
C LEU A 109 -4.60 23.42 -21.03
N PHE A 110 -5.26 23.96 -19.99
CA PHE A 110 -5.24 25.38 -19.68
C PHE A 110 -4.39 25.62 -18.45
N LEU A 111 -3.44 26.54 -18.55
CA LEU A 111 -2.70 27.08 -17.42
C LEU A 111 -3.23 28.49 -17.15
N LEU A 112 -3.80 28.69 -15.98
CA LEU A 112 -4.42 29.94 -15.57
C LEU A 112 -3.60 30.52 -14.41
N ASP A 113 -3.22 31.78 -14.54
CA ASP A 113 -2.59 32.54 -13.46
C ASP A 113 -3.59 33.52 -12.84
N LEU A 114 -3.42 33.82 -11.55
CA LEU A 114 -4.25 34.82 -10.87
C LEU A 114 -3.54 36.17 -10.88
N ASP A 115 -3.98 37.05 -11.79
CA ASP A 115 -3.42 38.39 -11.91
C ASP A 115 -3.54 39.19 -10.60
N GLY A 116 -2.45 39.85 -10.21
CA GLY A 116 -2.42 40.74 -9.05
C GLY A 116 -2.42 40.06 -7.67
N PHE A 117 -2.36 38.72 -7.61
CA PHE A 117 -2.43 37.96 -6.35
C PHE A 117 -1.39 38.37 -5.30
N LYS A 118 -0.17 38.72 -5.74
CA LYS A 118 0.92 39.16 -4.84
C LYS A 118 0.53 40.36 -3.96
N LYS A 119 -0.21 41.33 -4.51
CA LYS A 119 -0.63 42.54 -3.77
C LYS A 119 -1.59 42.23 -2.62
N ILE A 120 -2.40 41.17 -2.76
CA ILE A 120 -3.35 40.73 -1.74
C ILE A 120 -2.62 40.02 -0.60
N ASN A 121 -1.62 39.17 -0.90
CA ASN A 121 -0.85 38.46 0.11
C ASN A 121 0.13 39.35 0.90
N ASP A 122 0.57 40.47 0.30
CA ASP A 122 1.52 41.40 0.94
C ASP A 122 0.83 42.47 1.82
N THR A 123 -0.51 42.41 2.00
CA THR A 123 -1.32 43.30 2.87
C THR A 123 -1.86 42.53 4.07
#